data_AF-A0A846EPS8-F1
#
_entry.id   AF-A0A846EPS8-F1
#
_cell.length_a   1.000
_cell.length_b   1.000
_cell.length_c   1.000
_cell.angle_alpha   90.00
_cell.angle_beta   90.00
_cell.angle_gamma   90.00
#
_symmetry.space_group_name_H-M   'P 1'
#
loop_
_entity.id
_entity.type
_entity.pdbx_description
1 polymer ?
#
loop_
_entity_poly.entity_id
_entity_poly.type
_entity_poly.pdbx_seq_one_letter_code
_entity_poly.pdbx_strand_id
1 'polypeptide(L)' 'MVHQFEKCCILEEIGVNYATQLIDIDIGQHKSEWFLKINPHGCLSLLLLEDKHMVSESAAIVMYLVQDGGNN' A
#
# COMPACT_ATOMS: atom_id res chain seq x y z
N MET A 1 -15.91 -13.00 -1.36
CA MET A 1 -15.22 -13.26 -0.06
C MET A 1 -14.38 -12.03 0.18
N VAL A 2 -14.56 -11.25 1.26
CA VAL A 2 -13.79 -10.01 1.41
C VAL A 2 -12.36 -10.39 1.78
N HIS A 3 -11.46 -10.40 0.80
CA HIS A 3 -10.05 -10.69 1.03
C HIS A 3 -9.46 -9.55 1.87
N GLN A 4 -9.22 -9.86 3.15
CA GLN A 4 -8.57 -8.95 4.09
C GLN A 4 -7.09 -8.89 3.73
N PHE A 5 -6.66 -7.76 3.16
CA PHE A 5 -5.28 -7.57 2.75
C PHE A 5 -4.36 -7.54 3.95
N GLU A 6 -3.16 -8.06 3.73
CA GLU A 6 -2.09 -8.12 4.72
C GLU A 6 -1.78 -6.71 5.18
N LYS A 7 -2.30 -6.36 6.35
CA LYS A 7 -1.90 -5.16 7.08
C LYS A 7 -0.39 -5.24 7.20
N CYS A 8 0.31 -4.21 6.72
CA CYS A 8 1.75 -4.16 6.87
C CYS A 8 2.05 -4.06 8.37
N CYS A 9 2.46 -5.18 8.99
CA CYS A 9 2.75 -5.24 10.42
C CYS A 9 3.75 -4.16 10.85
N ILE A 10 4.64 -3.76 9.94
CA ILE A 10 5.61 -2.70 10.17
C ILE A 10 4.94 -1.35 10.41
N LEU A 11 3.84 -1.01 9.71
CA LEU A 11 3.09 0.23 9.94
C LEU A 11 2.50 0.29 11.36
N GLU A 12 2.06 -0.86 11.88
CA GLU A 12 1.57 -0.99 13.26
C GLU A 12 2.73 -0.88 14.27
N GLU A 13 3.86 -1.54 14.00
CA GLU A 13 5.05 -1.51 14.88
C GLU A 13 5.65 -0.10 15.00
N ILE A 14 5.69 0.67 13.92
CA ILE A 14 6.19 2.06 13.95
C ILE A 14 5.14 3.07 14.45
N GLY A 15 3.89 2.64 14.66
CA GLY A 15 2.82 3.47 15.22
C GLY A 15 2.41 4.66 14.34
N VAL A 16 2.55 4.54 13.01
CA VAL A 16 2.13 5.61 12.08
C VAL A 16 0.64 5.54 11.79
N ASN A 17 0.01 6.69 11.60
CA ASN A 17 -1.38 6.74 11.15
C ASN A 17 -1.44 6.40 9.65
N TYR A 18 -2.30 5.45 9.29
CA TYR A 18 -2.55 5.11 7.90
C TYR A 18 -4.03 4.77 7.68
N ALA A 19 -4.51 4.96 6.45
CA ALA A 19 -5.84 4.54 6.04
C ALA A 19 -5.73 3.27 5.19
N THR A 20 -6.64 2.32 5.42
CA THR A 20 -6.73 1.10 4.62
C THR A 20 -7.84 1.23 3.58
N GLN A 21 -7.50 0.98 2.31
CA GLN A 21 -8.47 0.88 1.22
C GLN A 21 -8.66 -0.60 0.87
N LEU A 22 -9.88 -1.12 1.00
CA LEU A 22 -10.19 -2.49 0.57
C LEU A 22 -10.37 -2.52 -0.95
N ILE A 23 -9.75 -3.50 -1.61
CA ILE A 23 -9.82 -3.71 -3.06
C ILE A 23 -10.39 -5.10 -3.35
N ASP A 24 -11.52 -5.16 -4.03
CA ASP A 24 -12.15 -6.42 -4.40
C ASP A 24 -11.45 -7.04 -5.64
N ILE A 25 -10.71 -8.13 -5.42
CA ILE A 25 -10.02 -8.84 -6.50
C ILE A 25 -11.01 -9.67 -7.33
N ASP A 26 -12.07 -10.20 -6.71
CA ASP A 26 -13.05 -11.08 -7.37
C ASP A 26 -13.72 -10.35 -8.53
N ILE A 27 -14.02 -9.06 -8.34
CA ILE A 27 -14.60 -8.20 -9.39
C ILE A 27 -13.54 -7.47 -10.25
N GLY A 28 -12.25 -7.72 -10.00
CA GLY A 28 -11.16 -7.10 -10.75
C GLY A 28 -10.92 -5.62 -10.41
N GLN A 29 -11.26 -5.15 -9.22
CA GLN A 29 -11.14 -3.73 -8.84
C GLN A 29 -9.69 -3.21 -8.93
N HIS A 30 -8.70 -4.06 -8.67
CA HIS A 30 -7.27 -3.80 -8.86
C HIS A 30 -6.85 -3.51 -10.32
N LYS A 31 -7.73 -3.77 -11.30
CA LYS A 31 -7.57 -3.43 -12.72
C LYS A 31 -8.45 -2.27 -13.16
N SER A 32 -9.19 -1.65 -12.23
CA SER A 32 -9.99 -0.48 -12.54
C SER A 32 -9.10 0.69 -12.93
N GLU A 33 -9.56 1.55 -13.83
CA GLU A 33 -8.79 2.69 -14.33
C GLU A 33 -8.28 3.60 -13.20
N TRP A 34 -9.08 3.81 -12.16
CA TRP A 34 -8.68 4.64 -11.01
C TRP A 34 -7.53 4.01 -10.22
N PHE A 35 -7.52 2.67 -10.08
CA PHE A 35 -6.46 1.95 -9.37
C PHE A 35 -5.20 1.91 -10.23
N LEU A 36 -5.32 1.67 -11.53
CA LEU A 36 -4.19 1.64 -12.46
C LEU A 36 -3.54 3.02 -12.66
N LYS A 37 -4.31 4.11 -12.53
CA LYS A 37 -3.76 5.48 -12.48
C LYS A 37 -2.88 5.70 -11.26
N ILE A 38 -3.18 5.01 -10.17
CA ILE A 38 -2.36 5.02 -8.97
C ILE A 38 -1.20 4.05 -9.20
N ASN A 39 -1.46 2.74 -9.32
CA ASN A 39 -0.47 1.68 -9.53
C ASN A 39 -0.59 1.06 -10.94
N PRO A 40 0.25 1.44 -11.91
CA PRO A 40 0.24 0.86 -13.25
C PRO A 40 0.46 -0.66 -13.26
N HIS A 41 1.11 -1.20 -12.23
CA HIS A 41 1.36 -2.64 -12.12
C HIS A 41 0.11 -3.42 -11.72
N GLY A 42 -0.93 -2.77 -11.17
CA GLY A 42 -2.14 -3.44 -10.67
C GLY A 42 -1.88 -4.36 -9.47
N CYS A 43 -0.69 -4.29 -8.86
CA CYS A 43 -0.34 -5.04 -7.67
C CYS A 43 -0.97 -4.41 -6.43
N LEU A 44 -1.39 -5.27 -5.51
CA LEU A 44 -2.11 -4.86 -4.29
C LEU A 44 -1.15 -4.46 -3.15
N SER A 45 0.10 -4.93 -3.21
CA SER A 45 1.17 -4.55 -2.28
C SER A 45 1.64 -3.12 -2.57
N LEU A 46 0.94 -2.15 -1.96
CA LEU A 46 1.05 -0.75 -2.28
C LEU A 46 0.96 0.15 -1.05
N LEU A 47 1.88 1.09 -0.92
CA LEU A 47 1.78 2.24 -0.03
C LEU A 47 1.66 3.51 -0.90
N LEU A 48 0.61 4.30 -0.64
CA LEU A 48 0.42 5.61 -1.26
C LEU A 48 0.67 6.69 -0.20
N LEU A 49 1.59 7.59 -0.50
CA LEU A 49 2.03 8.68 0.37
C LEU A 49 1.22 9.95 0.10
N GLU A 50 1.22 10.89 1.05
CA GLU A 50 0.45 12.15 0.93
C GLU A 50 0.91 13.03 -0.25
N ASP A 51 2.19 12.97 -0.59
CA ASP A 51 2.79 13.65 -1.75
C ASP A 51 2.48 12.97 -3.09
N LYS A 52 1.61 11.94 -3.08
CA LYS A 52 1.22 11.10 -4.23
C LYS A 52 2.32 10.19 -4.74
N HIS A 53 3.42 10.04 -4.01
CA HIS A 53 4.38 8.99 -4.30
C HIS A 53 3.86 7.62 -3.90
N MET A 54 4.33 6.63 -4.65
CA MET A 54 3.93 5.25 -4.52
C MET A 54 5.14 4.39 -4.23
N VAL A 55 4.99 3.50 -3.26
CA VAL A 55 5.91 2.39 -3.05
C VAL A 55 5.14 1.10 -3.25
N SER A 56 5.59 0.27 -4.18
CA SER A 56 5.02 -1.05 -4.43
C SER A 56 6.07 -2.11 -4.12
N GLU A 57 5.61 -3.35 -3.88
CA GLU A 57 6.40 -4.48 -3.35
C GLU A 57 6.68 -4.40 -1.84
N SER A 58 6.49 -5.51 -1.14
CA SER A 58 6.62 -5.56 0.32
C SER A 58 8.02 -5.15 0.79
N ALA A 59 9.09 -5.64 0.15
CA ALA A 59 10.46 -5.30 0.50
C ALA A 59 10.78 -3.80 0.34
N ALA A 60 10.29 -3.17 -0.73
CA ALA A 60 10.49 -1.75 -0.96
C ALA A 60 9.69 -0.89 0.03
N ILE A 61 8.47 -1.32 0.39
CA ILE A 61 7.66 -0.68 1.44
C ILE A 61 8.41 -0.73 2.77
N VAL A 62 8.96 -1.89 3.16
CA VAL A 62 9.76 -2.00 4.39
C VAL A 62 10.98 -1.07 4.36
N MET A 63 11.73 -1.10 3.27
CA MET A 63 12.93 -0.25 3.12
C MET A 63 12.59 1.23 3.19
N TYR A 64 11.51 1.65 2.53
CA TYR A 64 11.04 3.02 2.58
C TYR A 64 10.65 3.42 4.01
N LEU A 65 9.88 2.59 4.72
CA LEU A 65 9.46 2.87 6.09
C LEU A 65 10.63 2.93 7.08
N VAL A 66 11.66 2.10 6.90
CA VAL A 66 12.88 2.16 7.73
C VAL A 66 13.70 3.41 7.44
N GLN A 67 13.76 3.84 6.18
CA GLN A 67 14.56 4.99 5.77
C GLN A 67 13.88 6.33 6.11
N ASP A 68 12.56 6.41 5.99
CA ASP A 68 11.77 7.61 6.29
C ASP A 68 11.38 7.69 7.78
N GLY A 69 10.94 6.56 8.37
CA GLY A 69 10.57 6.44 9.78
C GLY A 69 11.75 6.47 10.76
N GLY A 70 12.99 6.48 10.26
CA GLY A 70 14.21 6.66 11.06
C GLY A 70 14.69 8.11 11.17
N ASN A 71 14.03 9.07 10.50
CA ASN A 71 14.50 10.45 10.40
C ASN A 71 13.56 11.48 11.04
N ASN A 72 12.86 11.10 12.11
CA ASN A 72 12.07 12.00 12.95
C ASN A 72 12.68 12.14 14.35
#